data_AF-E6WLS6-F1
#
_entry.id   AF-E6WLS6-F1
#
_cell.length_a   1.000
_cell.length_b   1.000
_cell.length_c   1.000
_cell.angle_alpha   90.00
_cell.angle_beta   90.00
_cell.angle_gamma   90.00
#
_symmetry.space_group_name_H-M   'P 1'
#
loop_
_entity.id
_entity.type
_entity.pdbx_description
1 polymer ?
#
loop_
_entity_poly.entity_id
_entity_poly.type
_entity_poly.pdbx_seq_one_letter_code
_entity_poly.pdbx_strand_id
1 'polypeptide(L)'
;MNTQNVNTAASESTETRGKGQENRDLSPAQFADLYLWIRANGEFTGVAGVHQAVLAGMTLIEEPTPESEALKIYVHKGYPVAVQEYDTGFVVVREYYAAAAGE
;
A
#
# COMPACT_ATOMS: atom_id res chain seq x y z
N MET A 1 46.82 25.28 3.43
CA MET A 1 46.69 23.83 3.27
C MET A 1 46.09 23.25 4.54
N ASN A 2 44.81 22.86 4.52
CA ASN A 2 44.37 21.55 5.00
C ASN A 2 42.96 21.30 4.48
N THR A 3 42.80 20.16 3.82
CA THR A 3 41.63 19.68 3.10
C THR A 3 40.95 18.67 4.00
N GLN A 4 39.65 18.81 4.26
CA GLN A 4 38.83 17.69 4.73
C GLN A 4 37.48 17.69 4.00
N ASN A 5 36.99 16.48 3.83
CA ASN A 5 36.23 15.95 2.72
C ASN A 5 34.90 15.40 3.25
N VAL A 6 33.89 15.53 2.38
CA VAL A 6 32.67 14.72 2.17
C VAL A 6 32.41 13.59 3.18
N ASN A 7 31.24 13.58 3.82
CA ASN A 7 30.13 12.64 3.56
C ASN A 7 29.04 12.80 4.64
N THR A 8 27.76 12.82 4.24
CA THR A 8 26.65 12.03 4.83
C THR A 8 25.34 12.61 4.30
N ALA A 9 24.74 11.90 3.34
CA ALA A 9 23.32 12.05 3.02
C ALA A 9 22.52 11.50 4.21
N ALA A 10 21.81 12.38 4.91
CA ALA A 10 20.76 11.98 5.83
C ALA A 10 19.43 12.19 5.11
N SER A 11 18.78 11.07 4.81
CA SER A 11 17.40 10.99 4.35
C SER A 11 16.49 11.74 5.31
N GLU A 12 16.12 12.96 4.97
CA GLU A 12 14.99 13.64 5.59
C GLU A 12 13.72 13.19 4.89
N SER A 13 13.27 11.97 5.22
CA SER A 13 11.86 11.61 5.03
C SER A 13 11.09 12.32 6.15
N THR A 14 10.75 13.58 5.90
CA THR A 14 9.82 14.33 6.75
C THR A 14 8.48 13.61 6.78
N GLU A 15 8.22 13.01 7.94
CA GLU A 15 6.94 12.46 8.37
C GLU A 15 5.90 13.59 8.40
N THR A 16 5.16 13.78 7.30
CA THR A 16 3.98 14.66 7.31
C THR A 16 2.79 13.86 7.80
N ARG A 17 2.66 13.77 9.13
CA ARG A 17 1.43 13.32 9.80
C ARG A 17 0.32 14.36 9.58
N GLY A 18 -0.38 14.25 8.45
CA GLY A 18 -1.62 14.98 8.18
C GLY A 18 -2.80 14.39 8.95
N LYS A 19 -3.30 15.11 9.94
CA LYS A 19 -4.55 14.81 10.65
C LYS A 19 -5.68 15.51 9.89
N GLY A 20 -6.46 14.77 9.09
CA GLY A 20 -7.61 15.29 8.36
C GLY A 20 -8.34 14.15 7.67
N GLN A 21 -9.60 13.95 8.02
CA GLN A 21 -10.47 12.95 7.40
C GLN A 21 -10.85 13.42 6.00
N GLU A 22 -11.12 12.45 5.11
CA GLU A 22 -11.76 12.57 3.79
C GLU A 22 -10.84 12.77 2.58
N ASN A 23 -10.92 11.80 1.67
CA ASN A 23 -10.12 11.55 0.47
C ASN A 23 -8.68 11.06 0.70
N ARG A 24 -8.57 9.73 0.85
CA ARG A 24 -7.30 8.98 0.74
C ARG A 24 -6.87 8.83 -0.73
N ASP A 25 -6.99 9.91 -1.51
CA ASP A 25 -6.43 9.94 -2.86
C ASP A 25 -4.92 10.08 -2.71
N LEU A 26 -4.23 8.95 -2.69
CA LEU A 26 -2.78 8.93 -2.78
C LEU A 26 -2.38 9.57 -4.12
N SER A 27 -1.33 10.39 -4.12
CA SER A 27 -0.70 10.78 -5.38
C SER A 27 -0.21 9.53 -6.12
N PRO A 28 -0.09 9.54 -7.46
CA PRO A 28 0.38 8.37 -8.22
C PRO A 28 1.70 7.78 -7.69
N ALA A 29 2.64 8.64 -7.29
CA ALA A 29 3.90 8.22 -6.70
C ALA A 29 3.74 7.53 -5.32
N GLN A 30 2.81 8.00 -4.49
CA GLN A 30 2.53 7.41 -3.18
C GLN A 30 1.80 6.07 -3.33
N PHE A 31 0.90 5.98 -4.31
CA PHE A 31 0.23 4.72 -4.64
C PHE A 31 1.26 3.67 -5.14
N ALA A 32 2.14 4.06 -6.05
CA ALA A 32 3.19 3.19 -6.58
C ALA A 32 4.17 2.72 -5.49
N ASP A 33 4.58 3.61 -4.58
CA ASP A 33 5.42 3.25 -3.43
C ASP A 33 4.73 2.20 -2.54
N LEU A 34 3.45 2.42 -2.22
CA LEU A 34 2.66 1.49 -1.42
C LEU A 34 2.46 0.14 -2.11
N TYR A 35 2.21 0.14 -3.42
CA TYR A 35 2.13 -1.07 -4.25
C TYR A 35 3.44 -1.86 -4.20
N LEU A 36 4.57 -1.19 -4.42
CA LEU A 36 5.90 -1.83 -4.40
C LEU A 36 6.21 -2.40 -3.01
N TRP A 37 5.82 -1.70 -1.95
CA TRP A 37 5.96 -2.19 -0.59
C TRP A 37 5.12 -3.47 -0.37
N ILE A 38 3.86 -3.50 -0.80
CA ILE A 38 3.01 -4.70 -0.71
C ILE A 38 3.61 -5.84 -1.54
N ARG A 39 4.13 -5.57 -2.74
CA ARG A 39 4.80 -6.59 -3.58
C ARG A 39 6.06 -7.16 -2.94
N ALA A 40 6.80 -6.35 -2.19
CA ALA A 40 8.03 -6.78 -1.52
C ALA A 40 7.76 -7.57 -0.22
N ASN A 41 6.65 -7.30 0.47
CA ASN A 41 6.35 -7.88 1.79
C ASN A 41 5.16 -8.86 1.79
N GLY A 42 4.38 -8.86 0.72
CA GLY A 42 3.20 -9.69 0.54
C GLY A 42 3.49 -10.95 -0.27
N GLU A 43 2.55 -11.88 -0.19
CA GLU A 43 2.55 -13.12 -0.96
C GLU A 43 1.47 -13.04 -2.04
N PHE A 44 1.80 -13.48 -3.27
CA PHE A 44 0.80 -13.60 -4.32
C PHE A 44 -0.11 -14.80 -4.07
N THR A 45 -1.42 -14.56 -3.98
CA THR A 45 -2.42 -15.57 -3.62
C THR A 45 -3.40 -15.88 -4.76
N GLY A 46 -3.27 -15.23 -5.92
CA GLY A 46 -4.22 -15.34 -7.02
C GLY A 46 -5.62 -14.81 -6.66
N VAL A 47 -6.61 -15.10 -7.51
CA VAL A 47 -8.00 -14.57 -7.39
C VAL A 47 -8.80 -15.16 -6.22
N ALA A 48 -8.47 -16.37 -5.78
CA ALA A 48 -9.20 -17.08 -4.73
C ALA A 48 -8.58 -16.92 -3.32
N GLY A 49 -7.49 -16.17 -3.21
CA GLY A 49 -6.69 -16.07 -1.98
C GLY A 49 -7.24 -15.15 -0.89
N VAL A 50 -8.36 -14.46 -1.16
CA VAL A 50 -8.96 -13.49 -0.24
C VAL A 50 -10.47 -13.72 -0.11
N HIS A 51 -11.00 -13.52 1.09
CA HIS A 51 -12.43 -13.58 1.37
C HIS A 51 -13.07 -12.21 1.15
N GLN A 52 -14.09 -12.15 0.29
CA GLN A 52 -14.79 -10.88 0.00
C GLN A 52 -15.39 -10.22 1.25
N ALA A 53 -15.86 -11.01 2.22
CA ALA A 53 -16.38 -10.48 3.49
C ALA A 53 -15.32 -9.70 4.28
N VAL A 54 -14.06 -10.16 4.24
CA VAL A 54 -12.93 -9.51 4.91
C VAL A 54 -12.58 -8.22 4.17
N LEU A 55 -12.55 -8.23 2.83
CA LEU A 55 -12.30 -7.04 2.02
C LEU A 55 -13.38 -5.95 2.18
N ALA A 56 -14.64 -6.33 2.37
CA ALA A 56 -15.75 -5.39 2.54
C ALA A 56 -15.60 -4.49 3.80
N GLY A 57 -14.84 -4.94 4.80
CA GLY A 57 -14.50 -4.17 5.99
C GLY A 57 -13.28 -3.25 5.83
N MET A 58 -12.65 -3.21 4.65
CA MET A 58 -11.42 -2.46 4.41
C MET A 58 -11.70 -1.15 3.69
N THR A 59 -10.78 -0.20 3.84
CA THR A 59 -10.76 0.97 2.98
C THR A 59 -10.11 0.62 1.66
N LEU A 60 -10.83 0.86 0.56
CA LEU A 60 -10.29 0.77 -0.79
C LEU A 60 -9.59 2.08 -1.17
N ILE A 61 -8.40 1.96 -1.75
CA ILE A 61 -7.69 3.03 -2.45
C ILE A 61 -7.51 2.56 -3.89
N GLU A 62 -8.07 3.31 -4.83
CA GLU A 62 -7.93 3.04 -6.25
C GLU A 62 -6.72 3.80 -6.80
N GLU A 63 -6.04 3.22 -7.77
CA GLU A 63 -4.97 3.91 -8.48
C GLU A 63 -5.55 5.17 -9.14
N PRO A 64 -4.89 6.34 -9.00
CA PRO A 64 -5.36 7.60 -9.56
C PRO A 64 -5.13 7.67 -11.08
N THR A 65 -5.70 6.73 -11.82
CA THR A 65 -5.67 6.61 -13.29
C THR A 65 -7.11 6.59 -13.84
N PRO A 66 -7.37 7.16 -15.03
CA PRO A 66 -8.67 7.06 -15.68
C PRO A 66 -8.99 5.65 -16.23
N GLU A 67 -8.07 4.70 -16.11
CA GLU A 67 -8.21 3.34 -16.65
C GLU A 67 -9.18 2.49 -15.82
N SER A 68 -10.03 1.73 -16.50
CA SER A 68 -10.98 0.82 -15.82
C SER A 68 -10.29 -0.37 -15.14
N GLU A 69 -9.02 -0.61 -15.45
CA GLU A 69 -8.18 -1.70 -14.96
C GLU A 69 -7.21 -1.22 -13.86
N ALA A 70 -7.51 -0.08 -13.23
CA ALA A 70 -6.78 0.51 -12.13
C ALA A 70 -6.49 -0.49 -11.00
N LEU A 71 -5.25 -0.45 -10.48
CA LEU A 71 -4.88 -1.23 -9.30
C LEU A 71 -5.70 -0.80 -8.07
N LYS A 72 -5.95 -1.75 -7.18
CA LYS A 72 -6.80 -1.55 -6.00
C LYS A 72 -6.09 -1.99 -4.73
N ILE A 73 -5.78 -1.06 -3.85
CA ILE A 73 -5.14 -1.35 -2.56
C ILE A 73 -6.19 -1.35 -1.46
N TYR A 74 -6.20 -2.41 -0.66
CA TYR A 74 -7.08 -2.59 0.49
C TYR A 74 -6.31 -2.30 1.78
N VAL A 75 -6.85 -1.41 2.60
CA VAL A 75 -6.22 -0.91 3.83
C VAL A 75 -7.13 -1.18 5.03
N HIS A 76 -6.61 -1.85 6.05
CA HIS A 76 -7.31 -2.07 7.30
C HIS A 76 -6.65 -1.27 8.43
N LYS A 77 -7.41 -0.36 9.06
CA LYS A 77 -6.93 0.50 10.17
C LYS A 77 -5.60 1.22 9.90
N GLY A 78 -5.35 1.58 8.64
CA GLY A 78 -4.12 2.27 8.20
C GLY A 78 -2.99 1.35 7.74
N TYR A 79 -3.15 0.03 7.85
CA TYR A 79 -2.18 -0.95 7.37
C TYR A 79 -2.55 -1.46 5.97
N PRO A 80 -1.60 -1.50 5.01
CA PRO A 80 -1.84 -2.00 3.66
C PRO A 80 -1.94 -3.52 3.63
N VAL A 81 -3.16 -4.05 3.53
CA VAL A 81 -3.45 -5.48 3.64
C VAL A 81 -3.19 -6.22 2.34
N ALA A 82 -3.70 -5.69 1.23
CA ALA A 82 -3.61 -6.36 -0.05
C ALA A 82 -3.63 -5.36 -1.20
N VAL A 83 -3.07 -5.77 -2.35
CA VAL A 83 -3.35 -5.14 -3.64
C VAL A 83 -4.02 -6.16 -4.55
N GLN A 84 -5.03 -5.72 -5.28
CA GLN A 84 -5.65 -6.44 -6.38
C GLN A 84 -5.04 -5.95 -7.69
N GLU A 85 -4.38 -6.87 -8.38
CA GLU A 85 -3.88 -6.73 -9.74
C GLU A 85 -4.98 -7.23 -10.68
N TYR A 86 -5.51 -6.36 -11.55
CA TYR A 86 -6.61 -6.69 -12.46
C TYR A 86 -6.29 -7.93 -13.29
N ASP A 87 -7.27 -8.82 -13.46
CA ASP A 87 -7.18 -10.15 -14.11
C ASP A 87 -6.12 -11.13 -13.54
N THR A 88 -5.29 -10.69 -12.60
CA THR A 88 -4.15 -11.45 -12.08
C THR A 88 -4.46 -12.05 -10.71
N GLY A 89 -5.03 -11.25 -9.80
CA GLY A 89 -5.41 -11.70 -8.45
C GLY A 89 -4.88 -10.78 -7.36
N PHE A 90 -4.62 -11.35 -6.19
CA PHE A 90 -4.24 -10.58 -5.00
C PHE A 90 -2.81 -10.84 -4.58
N VAL A 91 -2.14 -9.79 -4.12
CA VAL A 91 -0.92 -9.87 -3.31
C VAL A 91 -1.30 -9.43 -1.91
N VAL A 92 -1.01 -10.26 -0.92
CA VAL A 92 -1.53 -10.13 0.44
C VAL A 92 -0.39 -10.11 1.45
N VAL A 93 -0.39 -9.09 2.31
CA VAL A 93 0.48 -9.07 3.50
C VAL A 93 -0.20 -9.89 4.59
N ARG A 94 0.24 -11.15 4.73
CA ARG A 94 -0.42 -12.17 5.56
C ARG A 94 -0.68 -11.73 7.00
N GLU A 95 0.27 -11.04 7.62
CA GLU A 95 0.15 -10.54 8.99
C GLU A 95 -1.08 -9.62 9.14
N TYR A 96 -1.20 -8.64 8.26
CA TYR A 96 -2.30 -7.67 8.30
C TYR A 96 -3.61 -8.26 7.84
N TYR A 97 -3.57 -9.21 6.90
CA TYR A 97 -4.76 -9.92 6.46
C TYR A 97 -5.33 -10.83 7.55
N ALA A 98 -4.48 -11.56 8.28
CA ALA A 98 -4.91 -12.37 9.41
C ALA A 98 -5.51 -11.51 10.53
N ALA A 99 -4.91 -10.35 10.80
CA ALA A 99 -5.45 -9.38 11.75
C ALA A 99 -6.84 -8.86 11.30
N ALA A 100 -7.03 -8.59 10.01
CA ALA A 100 -8.32 -8.13 9.48
C ALA A 100 -9.38 -9.24 9.41
N ALA A 101 -8.98 -10.50 9.24
CA ALA A 101 -9.89 -11.64 9.14
C ALA A 101 -10.33 -12.22 10.49
N GLY A 102 -9.59 -11.94 11.56
CA GLY A 102 -9.84 -12.45 12.91
C GLY A 102 -10.74 -11.56 13.78
N GLU A 103 -11.24 -10.44 13.25
CA GLU A 103 -12.17 -9.53 13.94
C GLU A 103 -13.64 -9.81 13.62
#